data_AF-A0A7V0QQJ9-F1
#
_entry.id   AF-A0A7V0QQJ9-F1
#
_cell.length_a   1.000
_cell.length_b   1.000
_cell.length_c   1.000
_cell.angle_alpha   90.00
_cell.angle_beta   90.00
_cell.angle_gamma   90.00
#
_symmetry.space_group_name_H-M   'P 1'
#
loop_
_entity.id
_entity.type
_entity.pdbx_description
1 polymer ?
#
loop_
_entity_poly.entity_id
_entity_poly.type
_entity_poly.pdbx_seq_one_letter_code
_entity_poly.pdbx_strand_id
1 'polypeptide(L)'
;VATKKNLLKIVIGIVIMEYAVNFFLVLLGYRMGGVAPIVTKGVKGAKFVDPLPQAMVLTAIVISVATLAFIVAICIRIYQRYHTFDVTEIKRLKG
;
A
#
# COMPACT_ATOMS: atom_id res chain seq x y z
N VAL A 1 -8.31 4.23 -12.70
CA VAL A 1 -7.05 3.46 -12.89
C VAL A 1 -7.30 1.96 -12.73
N ALA A 2 -7.95 1.50 -11.64
CA ALA A 2 -8.32 0.09 -11.45
C ALA A 2 -9.29 -0.50 -12.51
N THR A 3 -10.11 0.31 -13.17
CA THR A 3 -11.03 -0.13 -14.24
C THR A 3 -10.38 -0.28 -15.61
N LYS A 4 -9.07 -0.01 -15.73
CA LYS A 4 -8.35 -0.16 -17.00
C LYS A 4 -8.01 -1.64 -17.22
N LYS A 5 -8.09 -2.07 -18.49
CA LYS A 5 -7.83 -3.46 -18.90
C LYS A 5 -6.35 -3.85 -18.91
N ASN A 6 -5.46 -2.87 -18.75
CA ASN A 6 -4.02 -3.10 -18.67
C ASN A 6 -3.63 -3.50 -17.25
N LEU A 7 -3.02 -4.69 -17.09
CA LEU A 7 -2.58 -5.25 -15.82
C LEU A 7 -1.74 -4.26 -14.99
N LEU A 8 -0.77 -3.59 -15.60
CA LEU A 8 0.10 -2.64 -14.89
C LEU A 8 -0.70 -1.47 -14.30
N LYS A 9 -1.71 -0.99 -15.03
CA LYS A 9 -2.60 0.08 -14.53
C LYS A 9 -3.47 -0.42 -13.37
N ILE A 10 -3.86 -1.69 -13.35
CA ILE A 10 -4.57 -2.27 -12.21
C ILE A 10 -3.65 -2.31 -10.98
N VAL A 11 -2.40 -2.77 -11.13
CA VAL A 11 -1.42 -2.80 -10.03
C VAL A 11 -1.19 -1.41 -9.44
N ILE A 12 -0.97 -0.39 -10.28
CA ILE A 12 -0.81 1.00 -9.82
C ILE A 12 -2.06 1.47 -9.06
N GLY A 13 -3.25 1.07 -9.50
CA GLY A 13 -4.50 1.40 -8.80
C GLY A 13 -4.58 0.80 -7.40
N ILE A 14 -4.09 -0.43 -7.22
CA ILE A 14 -4.02 -1.11 -5.92
C ILE A 14 -3.02 -0.40 -5.01
N VAL A 15 -1.83 -0.05 -5.52
CA VAL A 15 -0.80 0.67 -4.75
C VAL A 15 -1.31 2.02 -4.24
N ILE A 16 -2.02 2.78 -5.08
CA ILE A 16 -2.62 4.06 -4.67
C ILE A 16 -3.66 3.85 -3.56
N MET A 17 -4.45 2.78 -3.64
CA MET A 17 -5.44 2.44 -2.61
C MET A 17 -4.77 2.07 -1.29
N GLU A 18 -3.71 1.27 -1.31
CA GLU A 18 -2.95 0.91 -0.11
C GLU A 18 -2.36 2.15 0.57
N TYR A 19 -1.77 3.07 -0.19
CA TYR A 19 -1.28 4.34 0.37
C TYR A 19 -2.41 5.20 0.95
N ALA A 20 -3.58 5.26 0.32
CA ALA A 20 -4.72 5.99 0.84
C ALA A 20 -5.22 5.41 2.18
N VAL A 21 -5.28 4.08 2.31
CA VAL A 21 -5.66 3.40 3.56
C VAL A 21 -4.63 3.66 4.65
N ASN A 22 -3.34 3.55 4.34
CA ASN A 22 -2.27 3.84 5.30
C ASN A 22 -2.33 5.30 5.77
N PHE A 23 -2.56 6.23 4.84
CA PHE A 23 -2.72 7.65 5.17
C PHE A 23 -3.95 7.90 6.05
N PHE A 24 -5.08 7.28 5.74
CA PHE A 24 -6.29 7.35 6.54
C PHE A 24 -6.06 6.86 7.98
N LEU A 25 -5.32 5.76 8.17
CA LEU A 25 -4.96 5.27 9.50
C LEU A 25 -4.09 6.26 10.28
N VAL A 26 -3.11 6.89 9.64
CA VAL A 26 -2.27 7.92 10.29
C VAL A 26 -3.12 9.10 10.76
N LEU A 27 -4.10 9.53 9.97
CA LEU A 27 -5.01 10.64 10.33
C LEU A 27 -5.82 10.34 11.59
N LEU A 28 -6.23 9.09 11.82
CA LEU A 28 -6.95 8.69 13.04
C LEU A 28 -6.10 8.82 14.31
N GLY A 29 -4.78 8.65 14.20
CA GLY A 29 -3.85 8.80 15.31
C GLY A 29 -3.44 10.24 15.62
N TYR A 30 -3.82 11.19 14.76
CA TYR A 30 -3.41 12.59 14.90
C TYR A 30 -4.10 13.28 16.08
N ARG A 31 -3.31 13.95 16.92
CA ARG A 31 -3.81 14.81 18.01
C ARG A 31 -3.23 16.20 17.86
N MET A 32 -4.07 17.24 17.98
CA MET A 32 -3.61 18.63 17.92
C MET A 32 -2.61 18.94 19.03
N GLY A 33 -1.44 19.47 18.65
CA GLY A 33 -0.32 19.72 19.58
C GLY A 33 0.35 18.45 20.11
N GLY A 34 0.09 17.29 19.49
CA GLY A 34 0.71 16.03 19.82
C GLY A 34 2.15 15.94 19.30
N VAL A 35 3.11 15.60 20.16
CA VAL A 35 4.48 15.26 19.75
C VAL A 35 4.59 13.78 19.41
N ALA A 36 5.61 13.41 18.63
CA ALA A 36 5.90 12.01 18.28
C ALA A 36 6.00 11.15 19.56
N PRO A 37 5.47 9.91 19.57
CA PRO A 37 5.39 9.06 20.76
C PRO A 37 6.75 8.41 21.07
N ILE A 38 7.76 9.25 21.26
CA ILE A 38 9.13 8.88 21.57
C ILE A 38 9.43 9.45 22.95
N VAL A 39 9.61 8.57 23.92
CA VAL A 39 9.89 8.97 25.30
C VAL A 39 11.36 9.37 25.41
N THR A 40 11.65 10.67 25.43
CA THR A 40 12.99 11.22 25.67
C THR A 40 13.14 11.69 27.11
N LYS A 41 14.31 11.46 27.74
CA LYS A 41 14.60 11.95 29.09
C LYS A 41 14.48 13.49 29.12
N GLY A 42 13.65 14.03 30.01
CA GLY A 42 13.46 15.48 30.21
C GLY A 42 12.12 16.04 29.75
N VAL A 43 11.32 15.29 28.99
CA VAL A 43 10.00 15.74 28.51
C VAL A 43 8.93 15.39 29.55
N LYS A 44 8.56 16.34 30.42
CA LYS A 44 7.42 16.23 31.34
C LYS A 44 6.20 16.96 30.76
N GLY A 45 5.06 16.27 30.66
CA GLY A 45 3.77 16.89 30.30
C GLY A 45 3.50 17.10 28.80
N ALA A 46 4.31 16.53 27.90
CA ALA A 46 4.00 16.59 26.47
C ALA A 46 2.80 15.68 26.12
N LYS A 47 1.89 16.21 25.31
CA LYS A 47 0.80 15.42 24.72
C LYS A 47 1.40 14.59 23.59
N PHE A 48 1.32 13.27 23.66
CA PHE A 48 1.77 12.39 22.57
C PHE A 48 0.64 12.08 21.60
N VAL A 49 0.95 11.89 20.33
CA VAL A 49 0.04 11.27 19.36
C VAL A 49 -0.15 9.79 19.70
N ASP A 50 -1.23 9.18 19.21
CA ASP A 50 -1.50 7.76 19.48
C ASP A 50 -0.44 6.88 18.79
N PRO A 51 0.31 6.04 19.52
CA PRO A 51 1.30 5.15 18.93
C PRO A 51 0.67 3.94 18.21
N LEU A 52 -0.59 3.60 18.49
CA LEU A 52 -1.22 2.40 17.94
C LEU A 52 -1.35 2.48 16.40
N PRO A 53 -1.89 3.56 15.80
CA PRO A 53 -1.96 3.66 14.34
C PRO A 53 -0.59 3.67 13.68
N GLN A 54 0.45 4.20 14.33
CA GLN A 54 1.82 4.17 13.82
C GLN A 54 2.38 2.75 13.69
N ALA A 55 2.19 1.92 14.73
CA ALA A 55 2.62 0.52 14.69
C ALA A 55 1.85 -0.29 13.62
N MET A 56 0.54 -0.05 13.49
CA MET A 56 -0.30 -0.68 12.47
C MET A 56 0.15 -0.32 11.05
N VAL A 57 0.42 0.96 10.79
CA VAL A 57 0.86 1.44 9.47
C VAL A 57 2.24 0.89 9.12
N LEU A 58 3.17 0.80 10.09
CA LEU A 58 4.48 0.19 9.84
C LEU A 58 4.35 -1.27 9.37
N THR A 59 3.44 -2.03 9.98
CA THR A 59 3.17 -3.41 9.59
C THR A 59 2.50 -3.48 8.21
N ALA A 60 1.54 -2.61 7.96
CA ALA A 60 0.84 -2.53 6.68
C ALA A 60 1.79 -2.22 5.52
N ILE A 61 2.75 -1.30 5.71
CA ILE A 61 3.76 -0.96 4.69
C ILE A 61 4.59 -2.19 4.28
N VAL A 62 5.04 -2.99 5.25
CA VAL A 62 5.83 -4.19 4.95
C VAL A 62 5.02 -5.22 4.16
N ILE A 63 3.74 -5.42 4.54
CA ILE A 63 2.82 -6.30 3.82
C ILE A 63 2.60 -5.79 2.39
N SER A 64 2.33 -4.50 2.21
CA SER A 64 2.13 -3.87 0.90
C SER A 64 3.31 -4.04 -0.05
N VAL A 65 4.55 -3.91 0.45
CA VAL A 65 5.74 -4.12 -0.40
C VAL A 65 5.86 -5.58 -0.81
N ALA A 66 5.57 -6.52 0.09
CA ALA A 66 5.60 -7.95 -0.21
C ALA A 66 4.53 -8.36 -1.23
N THR A 67 3.29 -7.89 -1.07
CA THR A 67 2.19 -8.14 -2.02
C THR A 67 2.45 -7.49 -3.37
N LEU A 68 3.00 -6.28 -3.40
CA LEU A 68 3.38 -5.59 -4.63
C LEU A 68 4.45 -6.38 -5.40
N ALA A 69 5.51 -6.83 -4.73
CA ALA A 69 6.55 -7.66 -5.34
C ALA A 69 5.97 -8.95 -5.93
N PHE A 70 5.06 -9.60 -5.20
CA PHE A 70 4.38 -10.80 -5.67
C PHE A 70 3.52 -10.55 -6.92
N ILE A 71 2.71 -9.48 -6.92
CA ILE A 71 1.86 -9.12 -8.06
C ILE A 71 2.71 -8.76 -9.28
N VAL A 72 3.80 -8.01 -9.11
CA VAL A 72 4.72 -7.67 -10.20
C VAL A 72 5.39 -8.92 -10.77
N ALA A 73 5.81 -9.88 -9.93
CA ALA A 73 6.36 -11.15 -10.38
C ALA A 73 5.35 -11.94 -11.23
N ILE A 74 4.06 -11.93 -10.85
CA ILE A 74 2.98 -12.52 -11.66
C ILE A 74 2.84 -11.77 -12.98
N CYS A 75 2.85 -10.44 -12.99
CA CYS A 75 2.76 -9.64 -14.22
C CYS A 75 3.90 -9.98 -15.19
N ILE A 76 5.13 -10.13 -14.69
CA ILE A 76 6.28 -10.55 -15.50
C ILE A 76 6.04 -11.95 -16.09
N ARG A 77 5.56 -12.91 -15.29
CA ARG A 77 5.32 -14.28 -15.75
C ARG A 77 4.18 -14.37 -16.78
N ILE A 78 3.15 -13.54 -16.63
CA ILE A 78 2.07 -13.41 -17.61
C ILE A 78 2.59 -12.83 -18.92
N TYR A 79 3.40 -11.78 -18.84
CA TYR A 79 3.99 -11.15 -20.01
C TYR A 79 4.93 -12.10 -20.76
N GLN A 80 5.73 -12.90 -20.05
CA GLN A 80 6.57 -13.93 -20.67
C GLN A 80 5.77 -15.01 -21.42
N ARG A 81 4.54 -15.31 -20.98
CA ARG A 81 3.71 -16.35 -21.58
C ARG A 81 2.83 -15.85 -22.73
N TYR A 82 2.27 -14.65 -22.60
CA TYR A 82 1.25 -14.14 -23.53
C TYR A 82 1.71 -12.89 -24.29
N HIS A 83 2.89 -12.33 -23.98
CA HIS A 83 3.46 -11.11 -24.56
C HIS A 83 2.54 -9.87 -24.56
N THR A 84 1.49 -9.88 -23.73
CA THR A 84 0.51 -8.81 -23.61
C THR A 84 0.23 -8.50 -22.14
N PHE A 85 -0.09 -7.23 -21.88
CA PHE A 85 -0.56 -6.75 -20.58
C PHE A 85 -2.08 -6.52 -20.57
N ASP A 86 -2.80 -6.78 -21.68
CA ASP A 86 -4.26 -6.64 -21.73
C ASP A 86 -4.95 -7.92 -21.23
N VAL A 87 -5.75 -7.77 -20.17
CA VAL A 87 -6.51 -8.87 -19.55
C VAL A 87 -7.52 -9.48 -20.53
N THR A 88 -8.02 -8.71 -21.49
CA THR A 88 -8.99 -9.17 -22.50
C THR A 88 -8.35 -10.13 -23.50
N GLU A 89 -7.12 -9.85 -23.92
CA GLU A 89 -6.37 -10.71 -24.85
C GLU A 89 -5.96 -12.01 -24.18
N ILE A 90 -5.52 -11.97 -22.92
CA ILE A 90 -5.18 -13.16 -22.14
C ILE A 90 -6.39 -14.10 -21.99
N LYS A 91 -7.61 -13.55 -21.81
CA LYS A 91 -8.84 -14.34 -21.76
C LYS A 91 -9.18 -15.00 -23.10
N ARG A 92 -8.87 -14.37 -24.23
CA ARG A 92 -9.08 -14.93 -25.58
C ARG A 92 -8.09 -16.04 -25.93
N LEU A 93 -6.84 -15.94 -25.45
CA LEU A 93 -5.79 -16.96 -25.68
C LEU A 93 -5.94 -18.21 -24.79
N LYS A 94 -6.89 -18.20 -23.86
CA LYS A 94 -7.28 -19.37 -23.04
C LYS A 94 -8.45 -20.17 -23.65
N GLY A 95 -8.89 -19.82 -24.86
CA GLY A 95 -9.88 -20.58 -25.63
C GLY A 95 -9.32 -21.90 -26.13
#